data_AF-S6BKY2-F1
#
_entry.id   AF-S6BKY2-F1
#
_cell.length_a   1.000
_cell.length_b   1.000
_cell.length_c   1.000
_cell.angle_alpha   90.00
_cell.angle_beta   90.00
_cell.angle_gamma   90.00
#
_symmetry.space_group_name_H-M   'P 1'
#
loop_
_entity.id
_entity.type
_entity.pdbx_description
1 polymer ?
#
loop_
_entity_poly.entity_id
_entity_poly.type
_entity_poly.pdbx_seq_one_letter_code
_entity_poly.pdbx_strand_id
1 'polypeptide(L)'
;MANRTDPTAVMVHGTNPQNLFSKILRDKVYNSMYWKESCFGLTAESIIDKAIDLQYIGGTFGGNRQPSPFLCLVLKLLQIQPEIEIIQEYIRNEEFKYLRALGIYYM
;
A
#
# COMPACT_ATOMS: atom_id res chain seq x y z
N MET A 1 5.00 -17.98 2.44
CA MET A 1 5.85 -16.78 2.30
C MET A 1 5.00 -15.58 2.69
N ALA A 2 5.43 -14.74 3.64
CA ALA A 2 4.57 -13.72 4.26
C ALA A 2 4.10 -12.58 3.33
N ASN A 3 4.81 -12.35 2.22
CA ASN A 3 4.52 -11.25 1.27
C ASN A 3 3.78 -11.72 0.00
N ARG A 4 3.14 -12.90 0.04
CA ARG A 4 2.28 -13.36 -1.06
C ARG A 4 1.00 -12.52 -1.09
N THR A 5 0.50 -12.21 -2.27
CA THR A 5 -0.84 -11.63 -2.45
C THR A 5 -1.89 -12.54 -1.83
N ASP A 6 -2.95 -11.95 -1.28
CA ASP A 6 -4.08 -12.70 -0.74
C ASP A 6 -4.56 -13.76 -1.76
N PRO A 7 -4.81 -15.02 -1.35
CA PRO A 7 -5.28 -16.06 -2.26
C PRO A 7 -6.61 -15.75 -2.94
N THR A 8 -7.43 -14.89 -2.34
CA THR A 8 -8.73 -14.45 -2.88
C THR A 8 -8.61 -13.31 -3.87
N ALA A 9 -7.42 -12.67 -3.97
CA ALA A 9 -7.21 -11.56 -4.87
C ALA A 9 -7.24 -12.00 -6.35
N VAL A 10 -7.98 -11.25 -7.15
CA VAL A 10 -8.08 -11.40 -8.60
C VAL A 10 -6.94 -10.66 -9.31
N MET A 11 -6.65 -11.08 -10.54
CA MET A 11 -5.65 -10.41 -11.37
C MET A 11 -6.13 -9.02 -11.77
N VAL A 12 -5.19 -8.08 -11.79
CA VAL A 12 -5.40 -6.70 -12.26
C VAL A 12 -4.45 -6.46 -13.42
N HIS A 13 -4.96 -5.88 -14.52
CA HIS A 13 -4.21 -5.69 -15.76
C HIS A 13 -3.50 -6.96 -16.27
N GLY A 14 -4.15 -8.13 -16.13
CA GLY A 14 -3.63 -9.42 -16.61
C GLY A 14 -2.47 -9.99 -15.79
N THR A 15 -2.19 -9.46 -14.60
CA THR A 15 -1.11 -9.94 -13.72
C THR A 15 -1.53 -9.93 -12.25
N ASN A 16 -0.71 -10.52 -11.38
CA ASN A 16 -0.83 -10.33 -9.94
C ASN A 16 -0.80 -8.82 -9.61
N PRO A 17 -1.70 -8.27 -8.79
CA PRO A 17 -1.76 -6.83 -8.49
C PRO A 17 -0.44 -6.24 -7.95
N GLN A 18 0.32 -7.00 -7.16
CA GLN A 18 1.63 -6.54 -6.67
C GLN A 18 2.64 -6.34 -7.82
N ASN A 19 2.45 -7.00 -8.97
CA ASN A 19 3.32 -6.84 -10.14
C ASN A 19 3.14 -5.51 -10.88
N LEU A 20 2.17 -4.68 -10.51
CA LEU A 20 2.10 -3.29 -10.97
C LEU A 20 3.32 -2.49 -10.50
N PHE A 21 3.97 -2.93 -9.42
CA PHE A 21 5.26 -2.40 -9.00
C PHE A 21 6.38 -3.26 -9.59
N SER A 22 7.52 -2.64 -9.94
CA SER A 22 8.67 -3.42 -10.41
C SER A 22 9.20 -4.36 -9.32
N LYS A 23 9.80 -5.49 -9.71
CA LYS A 23 10.38 -6.46 -8.78
C LYS A 23 11.36 -5.79 -7.80
N ILE A 24 12.26 -4.95 -8.32
CA ILE A 24 13.26 -4.22 -7.51
C ILE A 24 12.58 -3.34 -6.46
N LEU A 25 11.48 -2.67 -6.84
CA LEU A 25 10.74 -1.80 -5.92
C LEU A 25 10.08 -2.61 -4.81
N ARG A 26 9.44 -3.74 -5.14
CA ARG A 26 8.86 -4.63 -4.13
C ARG A 26 9.91 -5.15 -3.17
N ASP A 27 11.07 -5.57 -3.67
CA ASP A 27 12.17 -6.04 -2.84
C ASP A 27 12.66 -4.94 -1.89
N LYS A 28 12.68 -3.67 -2.32
CA LYS A 28 12.98 -2.53 -1.45
C LYS A 28 11.89 -2.30 -0.39
N VAL A 29 10.61 -2.39 -0.76
CA VAL A 29 9.48 -2.28 0.17
C VAL A 29 9.55 -3.38 1.23
N TYR A 30 9.63 -4.65 0.84
CA TYR A 30 9.66 -5.78 1.77
C TYR A 30 10.84 -5.75 2.75
N ASN A 31 11.96 -5.19 2.32
CA ASN A 31 13.15 -5.07 3.16
C ASN A 31 13.16 -3.83 4.06
N SER A 32 12.27 -2.85 3.82
CA SER A 32 12.17 -1.64 4.63
C SER A 32 11.73 -1.94 6.07
N MET A 33 12.19 -1.11 7.01
CA MET A 33 11.80 -1.20 8.42
C MET A 33 10.29 -0.98 8.58
N TYR A 34 9.75 0.03 7.89
CA TYR A 34 8.32 0.34 7.92
C TYR A 34 7.45 -0.84 7.47
N TRP A 35 7.84 -1.58 6.42
CA TRP A 35 7.07 -2.76 6.01
C TRP A 35 7.06 -3.85 7.08
N LYS A 36 8.23 -4.14 7.66
CA LYS A 36 8.37 -5.21 8.65
C LYS A 36 7.64 -4.93 9.95
N GLU A 37 7.60 -3.66 10.38
CA GLU A 37 7.03 -3.26 11.66
C GLU A 37 5.58 -2.81 11.54
N SER A 38 5.27 -1.99 10.53
CA SER A 38 3.97 -1.35 10.40
C SER A 38 3.05 -2.03 9.41
N CYS A 39 3.58 -2.78 8.43
CA CYS A 39 2.75 -3.47 7.42
C CYS A 39 2.53 -4.95 7.70
N PHE A 40 3.01 -5.50 8.82
CA PHE A 40 2.75 -6.89 9.18
C PHE A 40 1.30 -7.09 9.63
N GLY A 41 0.58 -8.03 9.00
CA GLY A 41 -0.81 -8.35 9.37
C GLY A 41 -1.85 -7.26 9.12
N LEU A 42 -1.50 -6.17 8.42
CA LEU A 42 -2.45 -5.11 8.11
C LEU A 42 -3.62 -5.61 7.26
N THR A 43 -4.82 -5.22 7.69
CA THR A 43 -6.10 -5.37 7.00
C THR A 43 -6.51 -4.05 6.36
N ALA A 44 -7.58 -4.05 5.58
CA ALA A 44 -8.13 -2.81 5.03
C ALA A 44 -8.46 -1.82 6.17
N GLU A 45 -9.22 -2.26 7.17
CA GLU A 45 -9.65 -1.44 8.31
C GLU A 45 -8.47 -0.82 9.08
N SER A 46 -7.42 -1.61 9.35
CA SER A 46 -6.25 -1.15 10.13
C SER A 46 -5.24 -0.31 9.34
N ILE A 47 -5.35 -0.24 8.01
CA ILE A 47 -4.52 0.67 7.20
C ILE A 47 -4.83 2.13 7.51
N ILE A 48 -6.07 2.43 7.92
CA ILE A 48 -6.52 3.78 8.22
C ILE A 48 -5.63 4.43 9.29
N ASP A 49 -5.35 3.71 10.37
CA ASP A 49 -4.48 4.19 11.46
C ASP A 49 -3.09 4.57 10.94
N LYS A 50 -2.52 3.73 10.04
CA LYS A 50 -1.21 3.98 9.44
C LYS A 50 -1.23 5.11 8.41
N ALA A 51 -2.35 5.31 7.74
CA ALA A 51 -2.54 6.39 6.77
C ALA A 51 -2.64 7.76 7.44
N ILE A 52 -3.23 7.83 8.64
CA ILE A 52 -3.33 9.07 9.44
C ILE A 52 -1.93 9.54 9.88
N ASP A 53 -1.07 8.60 10.28
CA ASP A 53 0.31 8.88 10.71
C ASP A 53 1.24 9.34 9.56
N LEU A 54 0.78 9.28 8.30
CA LEU A 54 1.57 9.75 7.17
C LEU A 54 1.81 11.25 7.24
N GLN A 55 3.03 11.65 6.89
CA GLN A 55 3.41 13.07 6.83
C GLN A 55 3.56 13.59 5.41
N TYR A 56 3.69 12.71 4.42
CA TYR A 56 3.93 13.06 3.03
C TYR A 56 3.53 11.93 2.07
N ILE A 57 3.30 12.29 0.81
CA ILE A 57 3.15 11.37 -0.32
C ILE A 57 4.52 11.27 -1.00
N GLY A 58 4.95 10.07 -1.36
CA GLY A 58 6.23 9.91 -2.07
C GLY A 58 6.43 8.50 -2.62
N GLY A 59 7.35 8.38 -3.57
CA GLY A 59 7.81 7.09 -4.09
C GLY A 59 9.00 6.57 -3.30
N THR A 60 10.18 6.60 -3.91
CA THR A 60 11.45 6.27 -3.27
C THR A 60 12.36 7.49 -3.16
N PHE A 61 13.23 7.52 -2.16
CA PHE A 61 14.19 8.61 -1.94
C PHE A 61 15.60 8.10 -1.63
N GLY A 62 16.58 9.01 -1.77
CA GLY A 62 18.00 8.74 -1.51
C GLY A 62 18.68 7.80 -2.53
N GLY A 63 20.01 7.71 -2.45
CA GLY A 63 20.81 6.86 -3.35
C GLY A 63 20.47 5.36 -3.27
N ASN A 64 20.01 4.91 -2.10
CA ASN A 64 19.63 3.51 -1.87
C ASN A 64 18.18 3.17 -2.28
N ARG A 65 17.44 4.12 -2.86
CA ARG A 65 16.02 4.00 -3.24
C ARG A 65 15.16 3.47 -2.09
N GLN A 66 15.23 4.13 -0.94
CA GLN A 66 14.42 3.77 0.21
C GLN A 66 12.95 4.10 -0.09
N PRO A 67 12.00 3.18 0.13
CA PRO A 67 10.59 3.41 -0.12
C PRO A 67 9.99 4.31 0.98
N SER A 68 9.07 5.19 0.60
CA SER A 68 8.28 5.96 1.54
C SER A 68 7.26 5.06 2.27
N PRO A 69 6.79 5.46 3.46
CA PRO A 69 5.65 4.84 4.13
C PRO A 69 4.39 4.79 3.26
N PHE A 70 4.10 5.87 2.51
CA PHE A 70 2.98 5.93 1.57
C PHE A 70 3.05 4.80 0.53
N LEU A 71 4.22 4.62 -0.09
CA LEU A 71 4.43 3.59 -1.10
C LEU A 71 4.32 2.17 -0.52
N CYS A 72 4.77 1.98 0.72
CA CYS A 72 4.60 0.71 1.44
C CYS A 72 3.11 0.38 1.66
N LEU A 73 2.30 1.36 2.08
CA LEU A 73 0.86 1.17 2.26
C LEU A 73 0.13 0.91 0.95
N VAL A 74 0.53 1.55 -0.16
CA VAL A 74 -0.01 1.21 -1.49
C VAL A 74 0.28 -0.25 -1.85
N LEU A 75 1.53 -0.72 -1.67
CA LEU A 75 1.85 -2.12 -1.97
C LEU A 75 1.06 -3.06 -1.06
N LYS A 76 0.79 -2.66 0.19
CA LYS A 76 -0.08 -3.43 1.09
C LYS A 76 -1.51 -3.51 0.56
N LEU A 77 -2.09 -2.41 0.07
CA LEU A 77 -3.42 -2.41 -0.55
C LEU A 77 -3.45 -3.35 -1.78
N LEU A 78 -2.42 -3.32 -2.63
CA LEU A 78 -2.30 -4.27 -3.75
C LEU A 78 -2.15 -5.73 -3.28
N GLN A 79 -1.55 -5.97 -2.11
CA GLN A 79 -1.39 -7.30 -1.55
C GLN A 79 -2.73 -7.88 -1.06
N ILE A 80 -3.55 -7.07 -0.38
CA ILE A 80 -4.79 -7.53 0.26
C ILE A 80 -6.04 -7.34 -0.62
N GLN A 81 -5.95 -6.49 -1.65
CA GLN A 81 -7.00 -6.17 -2.61
C GLN A 81 -8.39 -5.98 -1.95
N PRO A 82 -8.59 -4.91 -1.17
CA PRO A 82 -9.85 -4.68 -0.47
C PRO A 82 -11.00 -4.43 -1.45
N GLU A 83 -12.22 -4.59 -0.95
CA GLU A 83 -13.44 -4.26 -1.70
C GLU A 83 -13.46 -2.79 -2.15
N ILE A 84 -14.07 -2.53 -3.30
CA ILE A 84 -14.01 -1.20 -3.93
C ILE A 84 -14.77 -0.15 -3.11
N GLU A 85 -15.80 -0.57 -2.38
CA GLU A 85 -16.58 0.23 -1.46
C GLU A 85 -15.69 0.80 -0.35
N ILE A 86 -14.77 -0.01 0.20
CA ILE A 86 -13.82 0.43 1.23
C ILE A 86 -12.90 1.52 0.68
N ILE A 87 -12.40 1.34 -0.55
CA ILE A 87 -11.55 2.34 -1.21
C ILE A 87 -12.32 3.63 -1.49
N GLN A 88 -13.59 3.54 -1.91
CA GLN A 88 -14.43 4.72 -2.09
C GLN A 88 -14.63 5.48 -0.78
N GLU A 89 -14.78 4.79 0.36
CA GLU A 89 -14.83 5.43 1.67
C GLU A 89 -13.51 6.14 2.02
N TYR A 90 -12.35 5.58 1.65
CA TYR A 90 -11.07 6.28 1.83
C TYR A 90 -11.02 7.59 1.04
N ILE A 91 -11.53 7.57 -0.20
CA ILE A 91 -11.55 8.74 -1.08
C ILE A 91 -12.53 9.80 -0.55
N ARG A 92 -13.71 9.39 -0.09
CA ARG A 92 -14.74 10.28 0.46
C ARG A 92 -14.31 10.94 1.77
N ASN A 93 -13.40 10.33 2.54
CA ASN A 93 -12.92 10.90 3.80
C ASN A 93 -12.29 12.29 3.58
N GLU A 94 -12.86 13.33 4.21
CA GLU A 94 -12.40 14.73 4.07
C GLU A 94 -11.41 15.16 5.14
N GLU A 95 -11.33 14.43 6.24
CA GLU A 95 -10.48 14.77 7.38
C GLU A 95 -9.01 14.37 7.14
N PHE A 96 -8.80 13.21 6.51
CA PHE A 96 -7.48 12.62 6.34
C PHE A 96 -7.00 12.64 4.89
N LYS A 97 -6.35 13.74 4.50
CA LYS A 97 -5.84 13.96 3.13
C LYS A 97 -4.96 12.82 2.58
N TYR A 98 -4.17 12.15 3.43
CA TYR A 98 -3.27 11.07 2.98
C TYR A 98 -3.98 9.72 2.85
N LEU A 99 -5.04 9.48 3.64
CA LEU A 99 -5.94 8.35 3.41
C LEU A 99 -6.66 8.49 2.07
N ARG A 100 -7.20 9.70 1.81
CA ARG A 100 -7.79 10.04 0.51
C ARG A 100 -6.81 9.83 -0.63
N ALA A 101 -5.58 10.32 -0.50
CA ALA A 101 -4.55 10.15 -1.52
C ALA A 101 -4.18 8.67 -1.76
N LEU A 102 -4.14 7.84 -0.70
CA LEU A 102 -3.94 6.39 -0.84
C LEU A 102 -5.06 5.74 -1.64
N GLY A 103 -6.31 6.08 -1.32
CA GLY A 103 -7.49 5.59 -2.05
C GLY A 103 -7.45 5.97 -3.52
N ILE A 104 -7.16 7.24 -3.82
CA ILE A 104 -7.05 7.74 -5.20
C ILE A 104 -5.90 7.06 -5.95
N TYR A 105 -4.75 6.83 -5.32
CA TYR A 105 -3.61 6.20 -5.99
C TYR A 105 -3.84 4.72 -6.30
N TYR A 106 -4.61 4.03 -5.46
CA TYR A 106 -4.93 2.62 -5.65
C TYR A 106 -5.95 2.37 -6.76
N MET A 107 -6.87 3.31 -6.97
CA MET A 107 -7.96 3.24 -7.97
C MET A 107 -7.45 3.53 -9.39
#